data_AF-A0A498IKJ2-F1
#
_entry.id   AF-A0A498IKJ2-F1
#
_cell.length_a   1.000
_cell.length_b   1.000
_cell.length_c   1.000
_cell.angle_alpha   90.00
_cell.angle_beta   90.00
_cell.angle_gamma   90.00
#
_symmetry.space_group_name_H-M   'P 1'
#
loop_
_entity.id
_entity.type
_entity.pdbx_description
1 polymer ?
#
loop_
_entity_poly.entity_id
_entity_poly.type
_entity_poly.pdbx_seq_one_letter_code
_entity_poly.pdbx_strand_id
1 'polypeptide(L)'
;MFFYRDMLMMLARNKKVDETKKVWGDLKREEVLFDQHTFGDIMRAFLDSGLPLEAKEIYGEMTQSPDPPISLPFRVILKGLLPYPELREKVKDDFLELFPDMIVYDPPEDLFEDKEWKRESEDDD
;
A
#
# COMPACT_ATOMS: atom_id res chain seq x y z
N MET A 1 -7.45 -6.24 -17.93
CA MET A 1 -7.31 -5.78 -16.54
C MET A 1 -6.07 -4.89 -16.29
N PHE A 2 -5.34 -4.41 -17.32
CA PHE A 2 -4.16 -3.54 -17.08
C PHE A 2 -4.52 -2.05 -16.99
N PHE A 3 -5.45 -1.58 -17.84
CA PHE A 3 -5.85 -0.18 -17.90
C PHE A 3 -6.39 0.39 -16.58
N TYR A 4 -7.25 -0.35 -15.87
CA TYR A 4 -7.81 0.11 -14.60
C TYR A 4 -6.77 0.16 -13.49
N ARG A 5 -5.87 -0.83 -13.44
CA ARG A 5 -4.75 -0.84 -12.49
C ARG A 5 -3.84 0.36 -12.75
N ASP A 6 -3.46 0.62 -14.00
CA ASP A 6 -2.59 1.75 -14.34
C ASP A 6 -3.25 3.11 -14.03
N MET A 7 -4.55 3.23 -14.27
CA MET A 7 -5.34 4.42 -13.91
C MET A 7 -5.37 4.63 -12.39
N LEU A 8 -5.66 3.58 -11.61
CA LEU A 8 -5.63 3.63 -10.14
C LEU A 8 -4.24 4.03 -9.62
N MET A 9 -3.17 3.44 -10.16
CA MET A 9 -1.80 3.78 -9.78
C MET A 9 -1.48 5.24 -10.10
N MET A 10 -1.86 5.72 -11.28
CA MET A 10 -1.63 7.09 -11.70
C MET A 10 -2.36 8.08 -10.80
N LEU A 11 -3.64 7.84 -10.49
CA LEU A 11 -4.42 8.71 -9.61
C LEU A 11 -3.85 8.73 -8.19
N ALA A 12 -3.55 7.56 -7.62
CA ALA A 12 -2.99 7.45 -6.27
C ALA A 12 -1.63 8.17 -6.16
N ARG A 13 -0.73 7.97 -7.13
CA ARG A 13 0.58 8.64 -7.18
C ARG A 13 0.51 10.16 -7.32
N ASN A 14 -0.55 10.65 -7.94
CA ASN A 14 -0.81 12.09 -8.08
C ASN A 14 -1.69 12.66 -6.96
N LYS A 15 -1.85 11.93 -5.84
CA LYS A 15 -2.65 12.33 -4.67
C LYS A 15 -4.12 12.67 -5.03
N LYS A 16 -4.64 12.10 -6.12
CA LYS A 16 -6.04 12.24 -6.57
C LYS A 16 -6.93 11.24 -5.84
N VAL A 17 -7.07 11.44 -4.53
CA VAL A 17 -7.72 10.49 -3.61
C VAL A 17 -9.18 10.26 -3.97
N ASP A 18 -9.94 11.33 -4.20
CA ASP A 18 -11.37 11.25 -4.50
C ASP A 18 -11.61 10.51 -5.83
N GLU A 19 -10.82 10.82 -6.85
CA GLU A 19 -10.89 10.13 -8.14
C GLU A 19 -10.47 8.67 -8.02
N THR A 20 -9.44 8.36 -7.23
CA THR A 20 -9.02 6.99 -6.96
C THR A 20 -10.14 6.20 -6.27
N LYS A 21 -10.76 6.76 -5.22
CA LYS A 21 -11.88 6.14 -4.49
C LYS A 21 -13.11 5.95 -5.39
N LYS A 22 -13.40 6.92 -6.25
CA LYS A 22 -14.48 6.82 -7.24
C LYS A 22 -14.23 5.66 -8.19
N VAL A 23 -13.06 5.61 -8.85
CA VAL A 23 -12.70 4.53 -9.78
C VAL A 23 -12.71 3.18 -9.07
N TRP A 24 -12.12 3.08 -7.88
CA TRP A 24 -12.10 1.86 -7.07
C TRP A 24 -13.52 1.37 -6.77
N GLY A 25 -14.40 2.26 -6.33
CA GLY A 25 -15.79 1.96 -6.06
C GLY A 25 -16.58 1.59 -7.31
N ASP A 26 -16.33 2.24 -8.44
CA ASP A 26 -16.98 1.95 -9.73
C ASP A 26 -16.65 0.51 -10.18
N LEU A 27 -15.37 0.13 -10.12
CA LEU A 27 -14.91 -1.23 -10.44
C LEU A 27 -15.53 -2.28 -9.52
N LYS A 28 -15.63 -2.01 -8.22
CA LYS A 28 -16.31 -2.91 -7.28
C LYS A 28 -17.78 -3.10 -7.61
N ARG A 29 -18.49 -2.03 -8.00
CA ARG A 29 -19.91 -2.10 -8.40
C ARG A 29 -20.10 -2.86 -9.72
N GLU A 30 -19.08 -2.87 -10.58
CA GLU A 30 -19.04 -3.67 -11.80
C GLU A 30 -18.52 -5.11 -11.56
N GLU A 31 -18.41 -5.54 -10.30
CA GLU A 31 -17.97 -6.88 -9.89
C GLU A 31 -16.57 -7.26 -10.41
N VAL A 32 -15.73 -6.24 -10.63
CA VAL A 32 -14.35 -6.42 -11.04
C VAL A 32 -13.54 -6.97 -9.85
N LEU A 33 -13.01 -8.18 -10.01
CA LEU A 33 -12.17 -8.83 -8.98
C LEU A 33 -10.75 -8.28 -9.02
N PHE A 34 -10.27 -7.77 -7.89
CA PHE A 34 -8.88 -7.37 -7.72
C PHE A 34 -8.06 -8.53 -7.20
N ASP A 35 -6.94 -8.81 -7.86
CA ASP A 35 -5.96 -9.76 -7.36
C ASP A 35 -5.12 -9.14 -6.22
N GLN A 36 -4.43 -10.02 -5.48
CA GLN A 36 -3.54 -9.61 -4.38
C GLN A 36 -2.43 -8.65 -4.83
N HIS A 37 -2.00 -8.71 -6.10
CA HIS A 37 -1.03 -7.77 -6.66
C HIS A 37 -1.61 -6.36 -6.75
N THR A 38 -2.82 -6.21 -7.26
CA THR A 38 -3.50 -4.91 -7.40
C THR A 38 -3.65 -4.22 -6.06
N PHE A 39 -4.01 -4.96 -5.00
CA PHE A 39 -4.02 -4.44 -3.62
C PHE A 39 -2.63 -3.97 -3.18
N GLY A 40 -1.60 -4.82 -3.34
CA GLY A 40 -0.23 -4.46 -2.98
C GLY A 40 0.28 -3.21 -3.71
N ASP A 41 -0.04 -3.09 -5.00
CA ASP A 41 0.38 -1.97 -5.83
C ASP A 41 -0.31 -0.66 -5.45
N ILE A 42 -1.63 -0.65 -5.25
CA ILE A 42 -2.36 0.56 -4.88
C ILE A 42 -2.02 1.01 -3.45
N MET A 43 -1.87 0.06 -2.51
CA MET A 43 -1.34 0.37 -1.17
C MET A 43 0.03 1.04 -1.28
N ARG A 44 0.93 0.46 -2.08
CA ARG A 44 2.27 1.00 -2.27
C ARG A 44 2.23 2.40 -2.86
N ALA A 45 1.36 2.64 -3.84
CA ALA A 45 1.18 3.96 -4.44
C ALA A 45 0.72 5.01 -3.42
N PHE A 46 -0.23 4.68 -2.54
CA PHE A 46 -0.66 5.58 -1.47
C PHE A 46 0.45 5.84 -0.45
N LEU A 47 1.16 4.80 0.00
CA LEU A 47 2.26 4.93 0.95
C LEU A 47 3.41 5.81 0.40
N ASP A 48 3.82 5.57 -0.85
CA ASP A 48 4.87 6.38 -1.50
C ASP A 48 4.41 7.83 -1.72
N SER A 49 3.09 8.10 -1.70
CA SER A 49 2.50 9.44 -1.85
C SER A 49 2.20 10.13 -0.52
N GLY A 50 2.54 9.53 0.62
CA GLY A 50 2.29 10.09 1.94
C GLY A 50 0.84 9.96 2.43
N LEU A 51 0.09 8.98 1.92
CA LEU A 51 -1.34 8.78 2.16
C LEU A 51 -1.61 7.47 2.95
N PRO A 52 -1.17 7.35 4.21
CA PRO A 52 -1.25 6.10 4.98
C PRO A 52 -2.68 5.73 5.40
N LEU A 53 -3.60 6.69 5.48
CA LEU A 53 -5.00 6.43 5.82
C LEU A 53 -5.69 5.66 4.69
N GLU A 54 -5.50 6.12 3.45
CA GLU A 54 -5.99 5.46 2.24
C GLU A 54 -5.34 4.08 2.07
N ALA A 55 -4.04 3.96 2.33
CA ALA A 55 -3.36 2.66 2.31
C ALA A 55 -3.96 1.67 3.33
N LYS A 56 -4.32 2.14 4.52
CA LYS A 56 -4.95 1.30 5.57
C LYS A 56 -6.36 0.85 5.19
N GLU A 57 -7.14 1.70 4.51
CA GLU A 57 -8.45 1.32 3.97
C GLU A 57 -8.30 0.17 2.96
N ILE A 58 -7.39 0.32 1.99
CA ILE A 58 -7.11 -0.73 1.00
C ILE A 58 -6.63 -2.03 1.67
N TYR A 59 -5.76 -1.94 2.69
CA TYR A 59 -5.31 -3.12 3.42
C TYR A 59 -6.47 -3.89 4.06
N GLY A 60 -7.41 -3.17 4.67
CA GLY A 60 -8.61 -3.77 5.25
C GLY A 60 -9.49 -4.48 4.22
N GLU A 61 -9.54 -3.98 2.98
CA GLU A 61 -10.21 -4.68 1.89
C GLU A 61 -9.42 -5.91 1.42
N MET A 62 -8.08 -5.82 1.34
CA MET A 62 -7.22 -6.93 0.94
C MET A 62 -7.37 -8.14 1.86
N THR A 63 -7.44 -7.92 3.18
CA THR A 63 -7.59 -9.00 4.18
C THR A 63 -8.98 -9.64 4.17
N GLN A 64 -9.97 -8.97 3.59
CA GLN A 64 -11.33 -9.49 3.39
C GLN A 64 -11.50 -10.13 2.00
N SER A 65 -10.48 -10.08 1.14
CA SER A 65 -10.53 -10.67 -0.20
C SER A 65 -10.74 -12.19 -0.12
N PRO A 66 -11.57 -12.77 -0.99
CA PRO A 66 -11.72 -14.23 -1.08
C PRO A 66 -10.49 -14.91 -1.67
N ASP A 67 -9.61 -14.16 -2.34
CA ASP A 67 -8.40 -14.71 -2.95
C ASP A 67 -7.37 -15.05 -1.87
N PRO A 68 -6.71 -16.23 -1.96
CA PRO A 68 -5.68 -16.61 -1.01
C PRO A 68 -4.57 -15.55 -0.94
N PRO A 69 -4.06 -15.23 0.27
CA PRO A 69 -2.98 -14.27 0.40
C PRO A 69 -1.72 -14.75 -0.30
N ILE A 70 -0.97 -13.82 -0.89
CA ILE A 70 0.30 -14.09 -1.56
C ILE A 70 1.40 -13.30 -0.87
N SER A 71 2.56 -13.92 -0.65
CA SER A 71 3.63 -13.31 0.14
C SER A 71 4.25 -12.06 -0.50
N LEU A 72 4.29 -11.98 -1.83
CA LEU A 72 4.96 -10.89 -2.55
C LEU A 72 4.27 -9.52 -2.34
N PRO A 73 2.94 -9.36 -2.48
CA PRO A 73 2.23 -8.13 -2.11
C PRO A 73 2.55 -7.63 -0.70
N PHE A 74 2.54 -8.49 0.31
CA PHE A 74 2.90 -8.13 1.68
C PHE A 74 4.32 -7.57 1.78
N ARG A 75 5.30 -8.18 1.10
CA ARG A 75 6.69 -7.66 1.09
C ARG A 75 6.79 -6.27 0.47
N VAL A 76 6.03 -6.00 -0.59
CA VAL A 76 5.96 -4.68 -1.23
C VAL A 76 5.36 -3.64 -0.28
N ILE A 77 4.27 -4.01 0.41
CA ILE A 77 3.60 -3.20 1.43
C ILE A 77 4.55 -2.91 2.60
N LEU A 78 5.18 -3.94 3.18
CA LEU A 78 6.10 -3.81 4.32
C LEU A 78 7.28 -2.87 4.02
N LYS A 79 7.77 -2.86 2.79
CA LYS A 79 8.78 -1.89 2.33
C LYS A 79 8.22 -0.47 2.23
N GLY A 80 6.95 -0.30 1.82
CA GLY A 80 6.29 1.00 1.79
C GLY A 80 5.97 1.53 3.19
N LEU A 81 5.75 0.63 4.15
CA LEU A 81 5.39 0.95 5.54
C LEU A 81 6.58 1.33 6.42
N LEU A 82 7.79 1.42 5.86
CA LEU A 82 8.97 1.83 6.60
C LEU A 82 8.75 3.14 7.40
N PRO A 83 8.20 4.23 6.84
CA PRO A 83 7.93 5.45 7.59
C PRO A 83 6.74 5.37 8.59
N TYR A 84 6.08 4.21 8.68
CA TYR A 84 4.81 4.03 9.40
C TYR A 84 4.89 2.81 10.35
N PRO A 85 5.70 2.87 11.42
CA PRO A 85 6.10 1.71 12.22
C PRO A 85 4.92 0.95 12.85
N GLU A 86 3.91 1.66 13.36
CA GLU A 86 2.73 1.02 13.97
C GLU A 86 1.94 0.17 12.96
N LEU A 87 1.72 0.72 11.75
CA LEU A 87 1.03 -0.02 10.69
C LEU A 87 1.92 -1.13 10.13
N ARG A 88 3.23 -0.90 10.05
CA ARG A 88 4.20 -1.90 9.60
C ARG A 88 4.19 -3.13 10.50
N GLU A 89 4.21 -2.94 11.82
CA GLU A 89 4.25 -4.06 12.76
C GLU A 89 2.97 -4.89 12.67
N LYS A 90 1.80 -4.25 12.59
CA LYS A 90 0.54 -4.96 12.37
C LYS A 90 0.57 -5.80 11.08
N VAL A 91 1.00 -5.23 9.95
CA VAL A 91 1.05 -5.95 8.68
C VAL A 91 2.10 -7.07 8.71
N LYS A 92 3.17 -6.91 9.48
CA LYS A 92 4.20 -7.92 9.69
C LYS A 92 3.68 -9.10 10.51
N ASP A 93 2.94 -8.83 11.59
CA ASP A 93 2.29 -9.86 12.39
C ASP A 93 1.30 -10.66 11.54
N ASP A 94 0.40 -9.97 10.83
CA ASP A 94 -0.56 -10.59 9.90
C ASP A 94 0.18 -11.44 8.84
N PHE A 95 1.30 -10.95 8.31
CA PHE A 95 2.11 -11.70 7.34
C PHE A 95 2.72 -12.98 7.92
N LEU A 96 3.26 -12.92 9.14
CA LEU A 96 3.89 -14.08 9.79
C LEU A 96 2.85 -15.11 10.25
N GLU A 97 1.64 -14.69 10.59
CA GLU A 97 0.51 -15.62 10.83
C GLU A 97 0.14 -16.40 9.56
N LEU A 98 0.13 -15.72 8.40
CA LEU A 98 -0.19 -16.32 7.11
C LEU A 98 0.97 -17.15 6.54
N PHE A 99 2.21 -16.77 6.82
CA PHE A 99 3.43 -17.36 6.27
C PHE A 99 4.49 -17.61 7.37
N PRO A 100 4.26 -18.58 8.29
CA PRO A 100 5.07 -18.76 9.50
C PRO A 100 6.55 -19.12 9.24
N ASP A 101 6.84 -19.73 8.08
CA ASP A 101 8.21 -20.12 7.71
C ASP A 101 9.00 -18.99 7.00
N MET A 102 8.38 -17.83 6.80
CA MET A 102 9.02 -16.69 6.13
C MET A 102 9.70 -15.75 7.12
N ILE A 103 10.83 -15.18 6.69
CA ILE A 103 11.55 -14.16 7.45
C ILE A 103 11.27 -12.81 6.80
N VAL A 104 10.87 -11.83 7.62
CA VAL A 104 10.75 -10.43 7.22
C VAL A 104 12.02 -9.70 7.64
N TYR A 105 12.62 -8.97 6.71
CA TYR A 105 13.74 -8.09 7.03
C TYR A 105 13.24 -6.87 7.80
N ASP A 106 13.79 -6.67 8.99
CA ASP A 106 13.64 -5.44 9.77
C ASP A 106 14.88 -4.57 9.59
N PRO A 107 14.77 -3.45 8.85
CA PRO A 107 15.87 -2.51 8.73
C PRO A 107 16.18 -1.86 10.09
N PRO A 108 17.46 -1.56 10.36
CA PRO A 108 17.85 -0.86 11.58
C PRO A 108 17.20 0.52 11.68
N GLU A 109 16.95 0.95 12.91
CA GLU A 109 16.16 2.14 13.28
C GLU A 109 16.78 3.47 12.79
N ASP A 110 18.08 3.46 12.51
CA ASP A 110 18.86 4.61 11.99
C ASP A 110 18.55 4.95 10.51
N LEU A 111 18.04 3.99 9.73
CA LEU A 111 17.68 4.22 8.32
C LEU A 111 16.45 5.11 8.11
N PHE A 112 15.71 5.41 9.18
CA PHE A 112 14.47 6.17 9.12
C PHE A 112 14.67 7.67 9.43
N GLU A 113 15.83 8.06 9.97
CA GLU A 113 16.14 9.45 10.34
C GLU A 113 16.46 10.35 9.11
N ASP A 114 16.93 9.78 8.01
CA ASP A 114 17.43 10.53 6.84
C ASP A 114 16.34 11.16 5.94
N LYS A 115 15.05 10.98 6.23
CA LYS A 115 13.95 11.45 5.35
C LYS A 115 13.40 12.85 5.67
N GLU A 116 13.87 13.53 6.70
CA GLU A 116 13.45 14.92 6.98
C GLU A 116 13.89 15.91 5.89
N TRP A 117 14.96 15.64 5.13
CA TRP A 117 15.49 16.57 4.13
C TRP A 117 14.59 16.77 2.89
N LYS A 118 13.61 15.89 2.63
CA LYS A 118 12.75 16.02 1.42
C LYS A 118 11.47 16.83 1.62
N ARG A 119 11.17 17.29 2.84
CA ARG A 119 10.00 18.12 3.10
C ARG A 119 10.24 19.61 2.90
N GLU A 120 11.50 20.07 2.95
CA GLU A 120 11.82 21.50 2.84
C GLU A 120 12.05 21.99 1.41
N SER A 121 11.97 21.13 0.38
CA SER A 121 12.22 21.53 -1.01
C SER A 121 10.96 21.69 -1.88
N GLU A 122 9.76 21.59 -1.33
CA GLU A 122 8.49 21.74 -2.11
C GLU A 122 7.66 22.98 -1.71
N ASP A 123 8.16 23.84 -0.81
CA ASP A 123 7.47 25.08 -0.39
C ASP A 123 8.05 26.38 -1.02
N ASP A 124 9.05 26.27 -1.91
CA ASP A 124 9.57 27.40 -2.70
C ASP A 124 9.34 27.12 -4.21
N ASP A 125 8.11 27.37 -4.69
CA ASP A 125 7.79 27.88 -6.05
C ASP A 125 6.28 28.20 -6.22
#